data_AF-A0A662DTL2-F1
#
_entry.id   AF-A0A662DTL2-F1
#
_cell.length_a   1.000
_cell.length_b   1.000
_cell.length_c   1.000
_cell.angle_alpha   90.00
_cell.angle_beta   90.00
_cell.angle_gamma   90.00
#
_symmetry.space_group_name_H-M   'P 1'
#
loop_
_entity.id
_entity.type
_entity.pdbx_description
1 polymer ?
#
loop_
_entity_poly.entity_id
_entity_poly.type
_entity_poly.pdbx_seq_one_letter_code
_entity_poly.pdbx_strand_id
1 'polypeptide(L)'
;WWARLAPQLWLFPLALAGYLFSLKKAIARGFGIVILLTLFINIFGITWSYTTQYADVNRQLKKQLISLKHVPVILYPGLFKSVRNRLKYFHVPFREVDNLAKLPCRHPERLTWSTARFCRKEGREGPEGTKTFKYSVAN
;
A
#
# COMPACT_ATOMS: atom_id res chain seq x y z
N TRP A 1 8.52 -13.09 -10.42
CA TRP A 1 9.68 -13.26 -11.32
C TRP A 1 9.60 -12.30 -12.51
N TRP A 2 8.44 -12.13 -13.15
CA TRP A 2 8.19 -11.13 -14.21
C TRP A 2 8.64 -9.70 -13.89
N ALA A 3 8.44 -9.23 -12.65
CA ALA A 3 8.87 -7.90 -12.23
C ALA A 3 10.39 -7.64 -12.34
N ARG A 4 11.22 -8.69 -12.40
CA ARG A 4 12.67 -8.56 -12.61
C ARG A 4 13.04 -8.35 -14.08
N LEU A 5 12.26 -8.92 -15.00
CA LEU A 5 12.49 -8.83 -16.45
C LEU A 5 11.86 -7.59 -17.07
N ALA A 6 10.79 -7.05 -16.45
CA ALA A 6 10.10 -5.88 -16.95
C ALA A 6 11.05 -4.71 -17.27
N PRO A 7 11.96 -4.26 -16.37
CA PRO A 7 12.86 -3.13 -16.66
C PRO A 7 13.77 -3.38 -17.88
N GLN A 8 14.18 -4.63 -18.10
CA GLN A 8 15.08 -5.01 -19.19
C GLN A 8 14.34 -5.00 -20.54
N LEU A 9 13.07 -5.39 -20.57
CA LEU A 9 12.24 -5.35 -21.78
C LEU A 9 12.02 -3.93 -22.30
N TRP A 10 12.02 -2.91 -21.42
CA TRP A 10 11.92 -1.50 -21.81
C TRP A 10 13.17 -0.96 -22.50
N LEU A 11 14.33 -1.60 -22.32
CA LEU A 11 15.56 -1.19 -22.99
C LEU A 11 15.52 -1.45 -24.49
N PHE A 12 14.77 -2.46 -24.94
CA PHE A 12 14.67 -2.78 -26.36
C PHE A 12 14.08 -1.64 -27.20
N PRO A 13 12.88 -1.11 -26.90
CA PRO A 13 12.32 -0.01 -27.68
C PRO A 13 13.11 1.30 -27.52
N LEU A 14 13.78 1.52 -26.38
CA LEU A 14 14.70 2.64 -26.19
C LEU A 14 15.96 2.53 -27.08
N ALA A 15 16.58 1.35 -27.11
CA ALA A 15 17.74 1.09 -27.95
C ALA A 15 17.39 1.18 -29.45
N LEU A 16 16.23 0.67 -29.84
CA LEU A 16 15.72 0.80 -31.21
C LEU A 16 15.48 2.27 -31.58
N ALA A 17 14.85 3.05 -30.70
CA ALA A 17 14.68 4.48 -30.92
C ALA A 17 16.04 5.19 -31.06
N GLY A 18 17.00 4.91 -30.18
CA GLY A 18 18.36 5.46 -30.24
C GLY A 18 19.08 5.13 -31.55
N TYR A 19 18.99 3.87 -32.00
CA TYR A 19 19.53 3.46 -33.30
C TYR A 19 18.88 4.23 -34.45
N LEU A 20 17.55 4.37 -34.45
CA LEU A 20 16.83 5.15 -35.47
C LEU A 20 17.24 6.63 -35.50
N PHE A 21 17.58 7.21 -34.35
CA PHE A 21 18.12 8.57 -34.28
C PHE A 21 19.53 8.71 -34.86
N SER A 22 20.38 7.67 -34.75
CA SER A 22 21.72 7.68 -35.35
C SER A 22 21.71 7.67 -36.88
N LEU A 23 20.60 7.26 -37.50
CA LEU A 23 20.47 7.26 -38.96
C LEU A 23 20.33 8.69 -39.48
N LYS A 24 20.98 8.99 -40.63
CA LYS A 24 20.89 10.31 -41.30
C LYS A 24 19.53 10.54 -41.99
N LYS A 25 18.70 9.50 -42.14
CA LYS A 25 17.41 9.58 -42.84
C LYS A 25 16.34 10.20 -41.94
N ALA A 26 15.71 11.28 -42.40
CA ALA A 26 14.64 11.97 -41.66
C ALA A 26 13.48 11.05 -41.29
N ILE A 27 13.09 10.15 -42.21
CA ILE A 27 12.02 9.17 -41.99
C ILE A 27 12.35 8.25 -40.80
N ALA A 28 13.59 7.75 -40.71
CA ALA A 28 14.00 6.89 -39.61
C ALA A 28 13.92 7.62 -38.26
N ARG A 29 14.35 8.89 -38.21
CA ARG A 29 14.22 9.74 -37.00
C ARG A 29 12.76 9.96 -36.64
N GLY A 30 11.88 10.15 -37.63
CA GLY A 30 10.43 10.23 -37.42
C GLY A 30 9.89 8.99 -36.70
N PHE A 31 10.25 7.79 -37.15
CA PHE A 31 9.88 6.55 -36.46
C PHE A 31 10.45 6.48 -35.03
N GLY A 32 11.68 6.94 -34.82
CA GLY A 32 12.28 7.04 -33.48
C GLY A 32 11.46 7.92 -32.53
N ILE A 33 11.01 9.09 -33.01
CA ILE A 33 10.14 9.99 -32.24
C ILE A 33 8.80 9.32 -31.91
N VAL A 34 8.16 8.66 -32.89
CA VAL A 34 6.89 7.96 -32.67
C VAL A 34 7.04 6.89 -31.59
N ILE A 35 8.09 6.07 -31.66
CA ILE A 35 8.38 5.04 -30.64
C ILE A 35 8.53 5.67 -29.25
N LEU A 36 9.31 6.74 -29.12
CA LEU A 36 9.50 7.42 -27.83
C LEU A 36 8.19 8.02 -27.30
N LEU A 37 7.38 8.64 -28.16
CA LEU A 37 6.08 9.17 -27.76
C LEU A 37 5.15 8.06 -27.28
N THR A 38 5.10 6.93 -27.98
CA THR A 38 4.30 5.77 -27.57
C THR A 38 4.76 5.23 -26.21
N LEU A 39 6.06 5.09 -25.98
CA LEU A 39 6.59 4.69 -24.66
C LEU A 39 6.23 5.68 -23.58
N PHE A 40 6.39 6.98 -23.87
CA PHE A 40 6.08 8.05 -22.92
C PHE A 40 4.60 8.02 -22.51
N ILE A 41 3.69 7.95 -23.48
CA ILE A 41 2.24 7.85 -23.24
C ILE A 41 1.91 6.59 -22.42
N ASN A 42 2.54 5.46 -22.72
CA ASN A 42 2.31 4.22 -21.98
C ASN A 42 2.74 4.33 -20.52
N ILE A 43 3.98 4.78 -20.26
CA ILE A 43 4.51 4.98 -18.90
C ILE A 43 3.66 6.01 -18.15
N PHE A 44 3.32 7.13 -18.80
CA PHE A 44 2.54 8.18 -18.20
C PHE A 44 1.14 7.70 -17.83
N GLY A 45 0.44 7.01 -18.75
CA GLY A 45 -0.89 6.47 -18.50
C GLY A 45 -0.93 5.47 -17.34
N ILE A 46 0.05 4.56 -17.30
CA ILE A 46 0.19 3.60 -16.20
C ILE A 46 0.47 4.33 -14.88
N THR A 47 1.44 5.25 -14.87
CA THR A 47 1.83 6.01 -13.68
C THR A 47 0.66 6.83 -13.15
N TRP A 48 -0.08 7.50 -14.03
CA TRP A 48 -1.27 8.28 -13.69
C TRP A 48 -2.37 7.41 -13.07
N SER A 49 -2.67 6.27 -13.69
CA SER A 49 -3.68 5.33 -13.20
C SER A 49 -3.33 4.80 -11.80
N TYR A 50 -2.07 4.39 -11.58
CA TYR A 50 -1.64 3.92 -10.28
C TYR A 50 -1.61 5.04 -9.24
N THR A 51 -1.09 6.22 -9.59
CA THR A 51 -0.96 7.35 -8.65
C THR A 51 -2.33 7.81 -8.15
N THR A 52 -3.33 7.88 -9.04
CA THR A 52 -4.69 8.27 -8.66
C THR A 52 -5.34 7.24 -7.73
N GLN A 53 -5.21 5.95 -8.03
CA GLN A 53 -5.69 4.89 -7.14
C GLN A 53 -4.96 4.90 -5.79
N TYR A 54 -3.64 4.96 -5.76
CA TYR A 54 -2.87 4.98 -4.52
C TYR A 54 -3.13 6.24 -3.69
N ALA A 55 -3.39 7.38 -4.32
CA ALA A 55 -3.75 8.61 -3.61
C ALA A 55 -5.06 8.44 -2.84
N ASP A 56 -6.10 7.89 -3.47
CA ASP A 56 -7.38 7.67 -2.79
C ASP A 56 -7.26 6.61 -1.68
N VAL A 57 -6.57 5.50 -1.95
CA VAL A 57 -6.30 4.46 -0.95
C VAL A 57 -5.56 5.01 0.25
N ASN A 58 -4.50 5.80 0.04
CA ASN A 58 -3.76 6.43 1.13
C ASN A 58 -4.63 7.44 1.89
N ARG A 59 -5.50 8.17 1.20
CA ARG A 59 -6.44 9.09 1.85
C ARG A 59 -7.43 8.35 2.74
N GLN A 60 -8.03 7.26 2.25
CA GLN A 60 -8.95 6.43 3.02
C GLN A 60 -8.26 5.78 4.22
N LEU A 61 -7.07 5.20 4.02
CA LEU A 61 -6.27 4.60 5.10
C LEU A 61 -5.89 5.63 6.16
N LYS A 62 -5.46 6.84 5.75
CA LYS A 62 -5.11 7.92 6.68
C LYS A 62 -6.33 8.36 7.49
N LYS A 63 -7.50 8.51 6.86
CA LYS A 63 -8.76 8.81 7.56
C LYS A 63 -9.09 7.73 8.60
N GLN A 64 -8.97 6.46 8.24
CA GLN A 64 -9.20 5.34 9.16
C GLN A 64 -8.21 5.32 10.32
N LEU A 65 -6.92 5.58 10.08
CA LEU A 65 -5.91 5.63 11.15
C LEU A 65 -6.12 6.81 12.08
N ILE A 66 -6.51 7.98 11.56
CA ILE A 66 -6.85 9.16 12.36
C ILE A 66 -8.06 8.88 13.25
N SER A 67 -9.10 8.21 12.74
CA SER A 67 -10.28 7.87 13.57
C SER A 67 -9.98 6.87 14.68
N LEU A 68 -8.88 6.12 14.57
CA LEU A 68 -8.42 5.17 15.59
C LEU A 68 -7.38 5.74 16.55
N LYS A 69 -6.92 6.98 16.37
CA LYS A 69 -5.79 7.57 17.13
C LYS A 69 -5.92 7.42 18.65
N HIS A 70 -7.13 7.51 19.20
CA HIS A 70 -7.39 7.42 20.63
C HIS A 70 -8.17 6.17 21.03
N VAL A 71 -8.40 5.24 20.10
CA VAL A 71 -9.18 4.04 20.33
C VAL A 71 -8.23 2.84 20.42
N PRO A 72 -8.12 2.18 21.59
CA PRO A 72 -7.31 0.98 21.69
C PRO A 72 -7.90 -0.13 20.82
N VAL A 73 -7.06 -0.67 19.93
CA VAL A 73 -7.46 -1.75 19.02
C VAL A 73 -6.72 -3.05 19.34
N ILE A 74 -7.40 -4.17 19.18
CA ILE A 74 -6.75 -5.49 19.18
C ILE A 74 -6.56 -5.88 17.71
N LEU A 75 -5.30 -6.03 17.30
CA LEU A 75 -4.87 -6.16 15.93
C LEU A 75 -4.40 -7.58 15.63
N TYR A 76 -4.91 -8.16 14.56
CA TYR A 76 -4.26 -9.25 13.84
C TYR A 76 -3.53 -8.66 12.62
N PRO A 77 -2.18 -8.59 12.61
CA PRO A 77 -1.42 -7.88 11.58
C PRO A 77 -1.44 -8.57 10.20
N GLY A 78 -1.82 -9.85 10.14
CA GLY A 78 -1.79 -10.64 8.91
C GLY A 78 -0.36 -10.81 8.37
N LEU A 79 -0.22 -10.75 7.04
CA LEU A 79 1.07 -11.01 6.37
C LEU A 79 2.08 -9.85 6.48
N PHE A 80 1.61 -8.64 6.75
CA PHE A 80 2.41 -7.43 6.57
C PHE A 80 2.79 -6.76 7.90
N LYS A 81 4.06 -6.89 8.28
CA LYS A 81 4.63 -6.20 9.45
C LYS A 81 4.58 -4.67 9.35
N SER A 82 4.44 -4.12 8.14
CA SER A 82 4.32 -2.67 7.90
C SER A 82 3.09 -2.05 8.56
N VAL A 83 2.04 -2.84 8.85
CA VAL A 83 0.85 -2.37 9.55
C VAL A 83 1.18 -1.89 10.96
N ARG A 84 2.09 -2.60 11.67
CA ARG A 84 2.58 -2.20 12.99
C ARG A 84 3.21 -0.80 12.94
N ASN A 85 4.08 -0.57 11.96
CA ASN A 85 4.78 0.71 11.82
C ASN A 85 3.81 1.85 11.52
N ARG A 86 2.78 1.59 10.69
CA ARG A 86 1.73 2.58 10.41
C ARG A 86 0.92 2.94 11.65
N LEU A 87 0.47 1.95 12.42
CA LEU A 87 -0.28 2.21 13.66
C LEU A 87 0.56 2.98 14.67
N LYS A 88 1.84 2.62 14.84
CA LYS A 88 2.80 3.37 15.67
C LYS A 88 2.97 4.82 15.21
N TYR A 89 3.16 5.04 13.91
CA TYR A 89 3.33 6.38 13.34
C TYR A 89 2.12 7.28 13.59
N PHE A 90 0.90 6.72 13.58
CA PHE A 90 -0.32 7.46 13.89
C PHE A 90 -0.68 7.45 15.40
N HIS A 91 0.22 6.96 16.25
CA HIS A 91 0.02 6.81 17.70
C HIS A 91 -1.27 6.06 18.09
N VAL A 92 -1.72 5.14 17.25
CA VAL A 92 -2.88 4.30 17.55
C VAL A 92 -2.45 3.26 18.61
N PRO A 93 -3.07 3.22 19.80
CA PRO A 93 -2.75 2.19 20.78
C PRO A 93 -3.26 0.84 20.27
N PHE A 94 -2.37 -0.15 20.16
CA PHE A 94 -2.77 -1.49 19.72
C PHE A 94 -2.15 -2.59 20.55
N ARG A 95 -2.82 -3.74 20.55
CA ARG A 95 -2.31 -5.02 21.06
C ARG A 95 -2.40 -6.05 19.96
N GLU A 96 -1.29 -6.73 19.67
CA GLU A 96 -1.28 -7.76 18.64
C GLU A 96 -1.76 -9.12 19.16
N VAL A 97 -2.40 -9.89 18.29
CA VAL A 97 -2.74 -11.29 18.49
C VAL A 97 -2.16 -12.15 17.37
N ASP A 98 -1.71 -13.35 17.70
CA ASP A 98 -1.03 -14.24 16.73
C ASP A 98 -2.01 -14.91 15.76
N ASN A 99 -3.28 -14.99 16.11
CA ASN A 99 -4.29 -15.71 15.35
C ASN A 99 -5.59 -14.91 15.28
N LEU A 100 -6.24 -14.95 14.13
CA LEU A 100 -7.52 -14.30 13.88
C LEU A 100 -8.61 -14.75 14.86
N ALA A 101 -8.60 -16.01 15.29
CA ALA A 101 -9.56 -16.55 16.26
C ALA A 101 -9.45 -15.92 17.66
N LYS A 102 -8.33 -15.25 17.97
CA LYS A 102 -8.13 -14.55 19.25
C LYS A 102 -8.70 -13.13 19.25
N LEU A 103 -9.32 -12.68 18.17
CA LEU A 103 -10.00 -11.38 18.11
C LEU A 103 -11.34 -11.47 18.87
N PRO A 104 -11.62 -10.54 19.82
CA PRO A 104 -12.79 -10.65 20.69
C PRO A 104 -14.10 -10.25 20.00
N CYS A 105 -14.06 -9.65 18.82
CA CYS A 105 -15.25 -9.20 18.10
C CYS A 105 -15.72 -10.22 17.06
N ARG A 106 -17.04 -10.36 16.92
CA ARG A 106 -17.67 -11.27 15.95
C ARG A 106 -17.41 -10.85 14.49
N HIS A 107 -17.30 -9.55 14.24
CA HIS A 107 -17.08 -8.97 12.91
C HIS A 107 -15.86 -8.03 12.94
N PRO A 108 -14.64 -8.55 12.74
CA PRO A 108 -13.44 -7.72 12.78
C PRO A 108 -13.36 -6.80 11.56
N GLU A 109 -13.12 -5.53 11.82
CA GLU A 109 -12.89 -4.52 10.79
C GLU A 109 -11.57 -4.81 10.08
N ARG A 110 -11.50 -4.47 8.79
CA ARG A 110 -10.29 -4.62 7.98
C ARG A 110 -9.61 -3.27 7.84
N LEU A 111 -8.29 -3.24 8.01
CA LEU A 111 -7.54 -2.04 7.68
C LEU A 111 -7.43 -1.91 6.16
N THR A 112 -7.82 -0.75 5.63
CA THR A 112 -7.94 -0.45 4.20
C THR A 112 -6.73 -0.97 3.40
N TRP A 113 -7.01 -1.77 2.35
CA TRP A 113 -6.03 -2.37 1.45
C TRP A 113 -4.94 -3.24 2.10
N SER A 114 -5.20 -3.80 3.29
CA SER A 114 -4.30 -4.75 3.96
C SER A 114 -5.00 -6.07 4.27
N THR A 115 -4.27 -7.12 4.65
CA THR A 115 -4.88 -8.33 5.23
C THR A 115 -5.09 -8.24 6.74
N ALA A 116 -4.66 -7.13 7.35
CA ALA A 116 -4.79 -6.92 8.78
C ALA A 116 -6.25 -6.67 9.15
N ARG A 117 -6.63 -7.25 10.29
CA ARG A 117 -7.96 -7.11 10.87
C ARG A 117 -7.85 -6.65 12.31
N PHE A 118 -8.81 -5.87 12.78
CA PHE A 118 -8.80 -5.35 14.13
C PHE A 118 -10.21 -5.29 14.74
N CYS A 119 -10.25 -5.32 16.06
CA CYS A 119 -11.43 -5.00 16.83
C CYS A 119 -11.18 -3.70 17.60
N ARG A 120 -12.12 -2.76 17.54
CA ARG A 120 -12.13 -1.63 18.48
C ARG A 120 -12.52 -2.18 19.85
N LYS A 121 -11.78 -1.80 20.89
CA LYS A 121 -12.23 -2.05 22.26
C LYS A 121 -13.22 -0.95 22.60
N GLU A 122 -14.49 -1.15 22.25
CA GLU A 122 -15.57 -0.32 22.81
C GLU A 122 -15.53 -0.50 24.34
N GLY A 123 -15.59 0.61 25.08
CA GLY A 123 -15.49 0.64 26.54
C GLY A 123 -16.67 0.00 27.28
N ARG A 124 -17.30 -1.06 26.74
CA ARG A 124 -18.22 -1.89 27.54
C ARG A 124 -17.43 -2.99 28.21
N GLU A 125 -17.13 -2.74 29.48
CA GLU A 125 -16.86 -3.76 30.47
C GLU A 125 -18.00 -4.79 30.44
N GLY A 126 -17.81 -5.87 29.69
CA GLY A 126 -18.51 -7.11 29.98
C GLY A 126 -17.95 -7.69 31.30
N PRO A 127 -18.78 -8.34 32.13
CA PRO A 127 -18.47 -8.61 33.54
C PRO A 127 -17.42 -9.71 33.80
N GLU A 128 -16.62 -10.10 32.80
CA GLU A 128 -15.58 -11.11 32.99
C GLU A 128 -14.18 -10.49 33.05
N GLY A 129 -13.72 -10.31 34.29
CA GLY A 129 -12.32 -10.47 34.67
C GLY A 129 -11.34 -9.47 34.04
N THR A 130 -11.19 -8.32 34.71
CA THR A 130 -10.24 -7.24 34.41
C THR A 130 -8.79 -7.74 34.45
N LYS A 131 -8.31 -8.34 33.36
CA LYS A 131 -6.88 -8.46 33.10
C LYS A 131 -6.40 -7.11 32.55
N THR A 132 -5.57 -6.42 33.32
CA THR A 132 -4.88 -5.19 32.92
C THR A 132 -3.96 -5.51 31.74
N PHE A 133 -4.42 -5.21 30.52
CA PHE A 133 -3.64 -5.47 29.32
C PHE A 133 -2.62 -4.34 29.10
N LYS A 134 -1.33 -4.69 29.04
CA LYS A 134 -0.27 -3.76 28.64
C LYS A 134 -0.40 -3.44 27.16
N TYR A 135 -0.79 -2.21 26.84
CA TYR A 135 -0.77 -1.69 25.47
C TYR A 135 0.63 -1.19 25.15
N SER A 136 1.11 -1.44 23.93
CA SER A 136 2.30 -0.77 23.43
C SER A 136 1.89 0.64 23.00
N VAL A 137 2.23 1.63 23.82
CA VAL A 137 2.18 3.04 23.42
C VAL A 137 3.50 3.35 22.71
N ALA A 138 3.42 3.92 21.52
CA ALA A 138 4.61 4.41 20.83
C ALA A 138 5.01 5.74 21.50
N ASN A 139 6.11 5.71 22.27
CA ASN A 139 6.83 6.91 22.68
C ASN A 139 7.50 7.56 21.46
#